data_AF-A0A181ZF46-F1
#
_entry.id   AF-A0A181ZF46-F1
#
_cell.length_a   1.000
_cell.length_b   1.000
_cell.length_c   1.000
_cell.angle_alpha   90.00
_cell.angle_beta   90.00
_cell.angle_gamma   90.00
#
_symmetry.space_group_name_H-M   'P 1'
#
loop_
_entity.id
_entity.type
_entity.pdbx_description
1 polymer ?
#
loop_
_entity_poly.entity_id
_entity_poly.type
_entity_poly.pdbx_seq_one_letter_code
_entity_poly.pdbx_strand_id
1 'polypeptide(L)' 'MTAREGILWTETYAGHWEGCSGPTLMGVVSWHDGYAVRSSGGEVHGQHSTLDSAKAQLEGWMRWLDSTDAA' A
#
# COMPACT_ATOMS: atom_id res chain seq x y z
N MET A 1 16.21 -5.25 17.42
CA MET A 1 14.95 -5.82 16.90
C MET A 1 13.89 -4.73 17.04
N THR A 2 13.94 -3.75 16.14
CA THR A 2 13.08 -2.56 16.16
C THR A 2 11.84 -2.85 15.33
N ALA A 3 10.69 -2.38 15.80
CA ALA A 3 9.36 -2.83 15.43
C ALA A 3 9.08 -2.81 13.91
N ARG A 4 8.33 -3.82 13.46
CA ARG A 4 7.55 -3.84 12.20
C ARG A 4 6.81 -2.51 12.03
N GLU A 5 7.31 -1.63 11.18
CA GLU A 5 6.54 -0.47 10.76
C GLU A 5 5.57 -0.92 9.68
N GLY A 6 4.32 -1.19 10.09
CA GLY A 6 3.22 -1.41 9.15
C GLY A 6 3.01 -0.19 8.25
N ILE A 7 2.23 -0.36 7.18
CA ILE A 7 1.91 0.77 6.30
C ILE A 7 1.11 1.82 7.09
N LEU A 8 1.61 3.05 7.05
CA LEU A 8 0.85 4.23 7.42
C LEU A 8 0.27 4.86 6.15
N TRP A 9 -1.04 4.98 6.12
CA TRP A 9 -1.77 5.59 5.02
C TRP A 9 -2.05 7.06 5.32
N THR A 10 -1.63 7.93 4.42
CA THR A 10 -1.90 9.37 4.48
C THR A 10 -2.63 9.82 3.23
N GLU A 11 -3.74 10.52 3.37
CA GLU A 11 -4.37 11.22 2.24
C GLU A 11 -3.58 12.50 1.96
N THR A 12 -2.88 12.55 0.83
CA THR A 12 -2.05 13.72 0.49
C THR A 12 -2.83 14.78 -0.28
N TYR A 13 -3.84 14.37 -1.03
CA TYR A 13 -4.87 15.24 -1.60
C TYR A 13 -6.15 14.43 -1.85
N ALA A 14 -7.26 15.13 -2.11
CA ALA A 14 -8.57 14.51 -2.27
C ALA A 14 -8.55 13.38 -3.30
N GLY A 15 -8.84 12.16 -2.83
CA GLY A 15 -8.85 10.98 -3.70
C GLY A 15 -7.47 10.36 -3.94
N HIS A 16 -6.43 10.71 -3.18
CA HIS A 16 -5.11 10.10 -3.31
C HIS A 16 -4.50 9.82 -1.94
N TRP A 17 -4.13 8.55 -1.74
CA TRP A 17 -3.56 8.05 -0.50
C TRP A 17 -2.19 7.44 -0.77
N GLU A 18 -1.20 7.87 -0.01
CA GLU A 18 0.13 7.30 -0.01
C GLU A 18 0.27 6.33 1.17
N GLY A 19 0.79 5.14 0.90
CA GLY A 19 1.12 4.13 1.90
C GLY A 19 2.63 4.09 2.09
N CYS A 20 3.10 4.51 3.27
CA CYS A 20 4.52 4.54 3.61
C CYS A 20 4.83 3.57 4.75
N SER A 21 6.01 2.94 4.71
CA SER A 21 6.60 2.26 5.87
C SER A 21 7.90 2.97 6.21
N GLY A 22 7.90 3.62 7.37
CA GLY A 22 8.92 4.60 7.73
C GLY A 22 9.06 5.69 6.66
N PRO A 23 10.28 5.99 6.18
CA PRO A 23 10.53 6.99 5.14
C PRO A 23 10.25 6.48 3.71
N THR A 24 9.89 5.21 3.54
CA THR A 24 9.81 4.57 2.22
C THR A 24 8.36 4.53 1.73
N LEU A 25 8.12 5.11 0.54
CA LEU A 25 6.85 4.98 -0.16
C LEU A 25 6.70 3.56 -0.71
N MET A 26 5.68 2.86 -0.24
CA MET A 26 5.40 1.47 -0.62
C MET A 26 4.36 1.39 -1.74
N GLY A 27 3.46 2.37 -1.82
CA GLY A 27 2.50 2.45 -2.89
C GLY A 27 1.49 3.56 -2.70
N VAL A 28 0.58 3.65 -3.66
CA VAL A 28 -0.47 4.67 -3.71
C VAL A 28 -1.81 4.02 -3.99
N VAL A 29 -2.87 4.64 -3.46
CA VAL A 29 -4.25 4.42 -3.90
C VAL A 29 -4.76 5.72 -4.50
N SER A 30 -5.34 5.67 -5.69
CA SER A 30 -5.98 6.83 -6.34
C SER A 30 -7.44 6.53 -6.66
N TRP A 31 -8.31 7.49 -6.39
CA TRP A 31 -9.72 7.46 -6.74
C TRP A 31 -9.92 8.07 -8.13
N HIS A 32 -10.45 7.26 -9.03
CA HIS A 32 -10.96 7.70 -10.34
C HIS A 32 -12.39 7.16 -10.50
N ASP A 33 -12.54 6.00 -11.15
CA ASP A 33 -13.80 5.23 -11.26
C ASP A 33 -13.77 4.00 -10.33
N GLY A 34 -13.19 4.18 -9.14
CA GLY A 34 -12.83 3.13 -8.20
C GLY A 34 -11.48 3.41 -7.55
N TYR A 35 -11.12 2.58 -6.57
CA TYR A 35 -9.86 2.69 -5.84
C TYR A 35 -8.78 1.87 -6.55
N ALA A 36 -7.95 2.55 -7.34
CA ALA A 36 -6.81 1.96 -8.02
C ALA A 36 -5.60 1.94 -7.07
N VAL A 37 -5.08 0.76 -6.76
CA VAL A 37 -3.85 0.58 -5.96
C VAL A 37 -2.67 0.28 -6.87
N ARG A 38 -1.50 0.81 -6.52
CA ARG A 38 -0.23 0.51 -7.19
C ARG A 38 0.94 0.55 -6.19
N SER A 39 1.80 -0.47 -6.18
CA SER A 39 3.07 -0.42 -5.44
C SER A 39 4.07 0.52 -6.12
N SER A 40 5.02 1.06 -5.37
CA SER A 40 6.04 1.97 -5.91
C SER A 40 6.92 1.31 -6.99
N GLY A 41 7.18 0.01 -6.89
CA GLY A 41 7.87 -0.79 -7.92
C GLY A 41 6.98 -1.30 -9.06
N GLY A 42 5.65 -1.27 -8.88
CA GLY A 42 4.67 -1.70 -9.89
C GLY A 42 4.36 -3.20 -9.90
N GLU A 43 4.91 -3.99 -8.98
CA GLU A 43 4.66 -5.43 -8.80
C GLU A 43 3.21 -5.72 -8.40
N VAL A 44 2.60 -4.79 -7.66
CA VAL A 44 1.21 -4.86 -7.25
C VAL A 44 0.46 -3.74 -7.88
N HIS A 45 -0.60 -4.08 -8.60
CA HIS A 45 -1.60 -3.14 -9.05
C HIS A 45 -2.98 -3.80 -9.01
N GLY A 46 -4.04 -3.00 -8.89
CA GLY A 46 -5.40 -3.50 -8.81
C GLY A 46 -6.42 -2.38 -8.76
N GLN A 47 -7.69 -2.72 -8.96
CA GLN A 47 -8.79 -1.78 -8.84
C GLN A 47 -9.90 -2.39 -8.00
N HIS A 48 -10.41 -1.59 -7.06
CA HIS A 48 -11.36 -2.04 -6.03
C HIS A 48 -12.54 -1.10 -5.92
N SER A 49 -13.66 -1.64 -5.43
CA SER A 49 -14.85 -0.86 -5.11
C SER A 49 -14.73 -0.08 -3.79
N THR A 50 -13.78 -0.44 -2.91
CA THR A 50 -13.57 0.21 -1.61
C THR A 50 -12.09 0.55 -1.38
N LEU A 51 -11.86 1.62 -0.62
CA LEU A 51 -10.53 2.06 -0.22
C LEU A 51 -9.82 0.98 0.61
N ASP A 52 -10.56 0.36 1.53
CA ASP A 52 -9.99 -0.63 2.45
C ASP A 52 -9.54 -1.89 1.70
N SER A 53 -10.26 -2.35 0.68
CA SER A 53 -9.82 -3.46 -0.17
C SER A 53 -8.55 -3.12 -0.95
N ALA A 54 -8.44 -1.89 -1.47
CA ALA A 54 -7.25 -1.42 -2.15
C ALA A 54 -6.04 -1.37 -1.22
N LYS A 55 -6.20 -0.83 0.00
CA LYS A 55 -5.16 -0.79 1.02
C LYS A 55 -4.73 -2.19 1.49
N ALA A 56 -5.70 -3.07 1.75
CA ALA A 56 -5.46 -4.43 2.20
C ALA A 56 -4.67 -5.27 1.20
N GLN A 57 -4.83 -5.05 -0.12
CA GLN A 57 -4.02 -5.70 -1.14
C GLN A 57 -2.53 -5.35 -0.98
N LEU A 58 -2.21 -4.06 -0.84
CA LEU A 58 -0.82 -3.60 -0.69
C LEU A 58 -0.21 -4.06 0.65
N GLU A 59 -0.97 -3.98 1.73
CA GLU A 59 -0.55 -4.47 3.04
C GLU A 59 -0.32 -5.98 3.06
N GLY A 60 -1.15 -6.74 2.33
CA GLY A 60 -0.99 -8.18 2.17
C GLY A 60 0.29 -8.54 1.45
N TRP A 61 0.60 -7.82 0.37
CA TRP A 61 1.85 -7.99 -0.37
C TRP A 61 3.08 -7.64 0.47
N MET A 62 3.05 -6.55 1.23
CA MET A 62 4.16 -6.21 2.13
C MET A 62 4.39 -7.28 3.20
N ARG A 63 3.31 -7.80 3.80
CA ARG A 63 3.42 -8.92 4.75
C ARG A 63 4.03 -10.17 4.11
N TRP A 64 3.80 -10.39 2.81
CA TRP A 64 4.42 -11.48 2.07
C TRP A 64 5.91 -11.22 1.82
N LEU A 65 6.31 -10.02 1.36
CA LEU A 65 7.72 -9.65 1.21
C LEU A 65 8.50 -9.77 2.52
N ASP A 66 7.94 -9.25 3.61
CA ASP A 66 8.53 -9.38 4.94
C ASP A 66 8.74 -10.85 5.34
N SER A 67 7.84 -11.74 4.90
CA SER A 67 7.96 -13.19 5.16
C SER A 67 9.02 -13.87 4.32
N THR A 68 9.33 -13.35 3.12
CA THR A 68 10.37 -13.90 2.24
C THR A 68 11.76 -13.38 2.57
N ASP A 69 11.89 -12.15 3.05
CA ASP A 69 13.18 -11.57 3.45
C ASP A 69 13.68 -12.11 4.80
N ALA A 70 12.78 -12.68 5.61
CA ALA A 70 13.10 -13.32 6.87
C ALA A 70 13.54 -14.80 6.75
N ALA A 71 13.56 -15.36 5.54
CA ALA A 71 13.91 -16.74 5.23
C ALA A 71 15.32 -16.88 4.66
#